data_AF-A0A2V5ZHE1-F1
#
_entry.id   AF-A0A2V5ZHE1-F1
#
_cell.length_a   1.000
_cell.length_b   1.000
_cell.length_c   1.000
_cell.angle_alpha   90.00
_cell.angle_beta   90.00
_cell.angle_gamma   90.00
#
_symmetry.space_group_name_H-M   'P 1'
#
loop_
_entity.id
_entity.type
_entity.pdbx_description
1 polymer ?
#
loop_
_entity_poly.entity_id
_entity_poly.type
_entity_poly.pdbx_seq_one_letter_code
_entity_poly.pdbx_strand_id
1 'polypeptide(L)'
;MEGTISLGVWDSNDKLVRVLHREAKIDSFTVEENSLSTSWDGKNDAGEDLPAGKYRARGYLVGKLKVEDLGKGTPTPETAGDHIPVKLVTNPLISDTRVVMEIAAVSDGKGSFLKTTDGLPLATLNDAQNLTRVTIQKSGERLADVWQENGTDTAHLRVSNIDKIMAFDCGNFELK
;
A
#
# COMPACT_ATOMS: atom_id res chain seq x y z
N MET A 1 -6.74 2.77 -15.84
CA MET A 1 -6.46 3.69 -14.73
C MET A 1 -4.97 3.98 -14.76
N GLU A 2 -4.54 5.23 -14.62
CA GLU A 2 -3.12 5.59 -14.47
C GLU A 2 -2.74 5.62 -13.00
N GLY A 3 -1.51 5.27 -12.66
CA GLY A 3 -1.07 5.16 -11.28
C GLY A 3 0.31 4.52 -11.13
N THR A 4 0.64 4.16 -9.90
CA THR A 4 1.80 3.36 -9.54
C THR A 4 1.39 1.93 -9.17
N ILE A 5 2.33 1.00 -9.28
CA ILE A 5 2.13 -0.42 -8.97
C ILE A 5 2.91 -0.75 -7.69
N SER A 6 2.19 -1.32 -6.73
CA SER A 6 2.80 -2.03 -5.61
C SER A 6 2.57 -3.52 -5.78
N LEU A 7 3.64 -4.31 -5.72
CA LEU A 7 3.63 -5.75 -5.97
C LEU A 7 4.45 -6.44 -4.89
N GLY A 8 3.86 -7.44 -4.25
CA GLY A 8 4.52 -8.26 -3.24
C GLY A 8 4.59 -9.73 -3.61
N VAL A 9 5.36 -10.48 -2.83
CA VAL A 9 5.37 -11.95 -2.83
C VAL A 9 5.03 -12.43 -1.43
N TRP A 10 4.07 -13.36 -1.35
CA TRP A 10 3.62 -13.98 -0.10
C TRP A 10 3.99 -15.46 -0.09
N ASP A 11 4.34 -15.98 1.09
CA ASP A 11 4.48 -17.41 1.31
C ASP A 11 3.11 -18.10 1.46
N SER A 12 3.13 -19.42 1.64
CA SER A 12 1.92 -20.22 1.83
C SER A 12 1.10 -19.92 3.10
N ASN A 13 1.63 -19.12 4.03
CA ASN A 13 0.93 -18.67 5.24
C ASN A 13 0.36 -17.24 5.08
N ASP A 14 0.29 -16.71 3.85
CA ASP A 14 -0.07 -15.33 3.55
C ASP A 14 0.80 -14.29 4.28
N LYS A 15 2.06 -14.64 4.57
CA LYS A 15 3.05 -13.68 5.06
C LYS A 15 3.74 -13.02 3.87
N LEU A 16 3.73 -11.68 3.82
CA LEU A 16 4.54 -10.92 2.87
C LEU A 16 6.03 -11.18 3.15
N VAL A 17 6.73 -11.75 2.16
CA VAL A 17 8.16 -12.09 2.28
C VAL A 17 9.06 -11.17 1.46
N ARG A 18 8.52 -10.49 0.45
CA ARG A 18 9.24 -9.54 -0.40
C ARG A 18 8.30 -8.44 -0.89
N VAL A 19 8.71 -7.19 -0.75
CA VAL A 19 8.16 -6.09 -1.55
C VAL A 19 8.93 -6.05 -2.86
N LEU A 20 8.33 -6.56 -3.93
CA LEU A 20 8.98 -6.63 -5.24
C LEU A 20 9.00 -5.26 -5.93
N HIS A 21 7.89 -4.53 -5.83
CA HIS A 21 7.77 -3.15 -6.29
C HIS A 21 7.02 -2.32 -5.24
N ARG A 22 7.54 -1.14 -4.92
CA ARG A 22 6.89 -0.12 -4.10
C ARG A 22 6.67 1.11 -4.96
N GLU A 23 5.42 1.49 -5.18
CA GLU A 23 5.05 2.70 -5.93
C GLU A 23 5.74 2.79 -7.32
N ALA A 24 5.93 1.65 -7.98
CA ALA A 24 6.65 1.58 -9.25
C ALA A 24 5.82 2.16 -10.39
N LYS A 25 6.50 2.79 -11.34
CA LYS A 25 5.88 3.22 -12.60
C LYS A 25 5.82 2.05 -13.58
N ILE A 26 4.97 2.14 -14.60
CA ILE A 26 4.82 1.10 -15.63
C ILE A 26 6.15 0.84 -16.36
N ASP A 27 6.99 1.84 -16.54
CA ASP A 27 8.31 1.73 -17.17
C ASP A 27 9.34 0.93 -16.33
N SER A 28 9.00 0.58 -15.09
CA SER A 28 9.80 -0.31 -14.23
C SER A 28 9.57 -1.80 -14.53
N PHE A 29 8.68 -2.11 -15.49
CA PHE A 29 8.33 -3.46 -15.93
C PHE A 29 8.77 -3.67 -17.38
N THR A 30 9.00 -4.93 -17.74
CA THR A 30 9.12 -5.30 -19.15
C THR A 30 7.74 -5.27 -19.78
N VAL A 31 7.58 -4.49 -20.84
CA VAL A 31 6.33 -4.37 -21.60
C VAL A 31 6.35 -5.37 -22.74
N GLU A 32 5.38 -6.29 -22.74
CA GLU A 32 5.12 -7.22 -23.83
C GLU A 32 3.81 -6.84 -24.54
N GLU A 33 3.46 -7.53 -25.63
CA GLU A 33 2.34 -7.16 -26.50
C GLU A 33 1.02 -6.93 -25.74
N ASN A 34 0.77 -7.72 -24.68
CA ASN A 34 -0.45 -7.62 -23.87
C ASN A 34 -0.17 -7.81 -22.36
N SER A 35 1.06 -7.61 -21.89
CA SER A 35 1.43 -7.90 -20.51
C SER A 35 2.50 -6.94 -19.97
N LEU A 36 2.57 -6.86 -18.63
CA LEU A 36 3.70 -6.34 -17.90
C LEU A 36 4.35 -7.49 -17.14
N SER A 37 5.66 -7.66 -17.28
CA SER A 37 6.41 -8.73 -16.61
C SER A 37 7.55 -8.18 -15.74
N THR A 38 7.86 -8.91 -14.67
CA THR A 38 8.97 -8.66 -13.75
C THR A 38 9.43 -9.99 -13.17
N SER A 39 10.63 -10.05 -12.62
CA SER A 39 11.21 -11.27 -12.04
C SER A 39 11.52 -11.08 -10.55
N TRP A 40 11.46 -12.19 -9.81
CA TRP A 40 11.89 -12.27 -8.43
C TRP A 40 13.09 -13.20 -8.32
N ASP A 41 14.05 -12.83 -7.48
CA ASP A 41 15.33 -13.50 -7.27
C ASP A 41 15.28 -14.64 -6.23
N GLY A 42 14.10 -14.92 -5.68
CA GLY A 42 13.89 -15.91 -4.63
C GLY A 42 14.32 -15.46 -3.23
N LYS A 43 14.59 -14.16 -3.03
CA LYS A 43 15.08 -13.61 -1.77
C LYS A 43 14.04 -12.75 -1.04
N ASN A 44 14.15 -12.65 0.27
CA ASN A 44 13.35 -11.72 1.06
C ASN A 44 13.87 -10.27 0.95
N ASP A 45 13.24 -9.32 1.66
CA ASP A 45 13.68 -7.91 1.69
C ASP A 45 15.06 -7.70 2.35
N ALA A 46 15.55 -8.66 3.16
CA ALA A 46 16.88 -8.66 3.76
C ALA A 46 17.96 -9.23 2.82
N GLY A 47 17.57 -9.74 1.64
CA GLY A 47 18.48 -10.36 0.67
C GLY A 47 18.80 -11.83 0.95
N GLU A 48 18.10 -12.46 1.89
CA GLU A 48 18.30 -13.86 2.26
C GLU A 48 17.51 -14.78 1.33
N ASP A 49 18.08 -15.93 0.97
CA ASP A 49 17.40 -16.96 0.20
C ASP A 49 16.21 -17.53 0.96
N LEU A 50 15.06 -17.64 0.27
CA LEU A 50 13.87 -18.29 0.81
C LEU A 50 13.83 -19.77 0.44
N PRO A 51 13.18 -20.62 1.27
CA PRO A 51 13.11 -22.05 1.02
C PRO A 51 12.29 -22.35 -0.24
N ALA A 52 12.62 -23.47 -0.89
CA ALA A 52 11.81 -24.05 -1.95
C ALA A 52 10.37 -24.27 -1.48
N GLY A 53 9.40 -24.00 -2.35
CA GLY A 53 7.98 -24.08 -2.00
C GLY A 53 7.10 -23.16 -2.83
N LYS A 54 5.82 -23.11 -2.45
CA LYS A 54 4.81 -22.31 -3.15
C LYS A 54 4.76 -20.89 -2.60
N TYR A 55 4.68 -19.95 -3.53
CA TYR A 55 4.53 -18.52 -3.28
C TYR A 55 3.42 -17.94 -4.17
N ARG A 56 2.90 -16.78 -3.79
CA ARG A 56 1.90 -16.03 -4.55
C ARG A 56 2.37 -14.60 -4.77
N ALA A 57 2.23 -14.11 -6.00
CA ALA A 57 2.44 -12.69 -6.30
C ALA A 57 1.08 -12.01 -6.52
N ARG A 58 0.87 -10.88 -5.86
CA ARG A 58 -0.34 -10.06 -6.01
C ARG A 58 -0.01 -8.60 -5.73
N GLY A 59 -0.86 -7.69 -6.17
CA GLY A 59 -0.56 -6.28 -6.03
C GLY A 59 -1.74 -5.37 -6.24
N TYR A 60 -1.42 -4.08 -6.26
CA TYR A 60 -2.39 -3.01 -6.37
C TYR A 60 -1.88 -1.98 -7.36
N LEU A 61 -2.75 -1.57 -8.27
CA LEU A 61 -2.59 -0.35 -9.04
C LEU A 61 -3.20 0.79 -8.22
N VAL A 62 -2.35 1.70 -7.76
CA VAL A 62 -2.73 2.86 -6.95
C VAL A 62 -2.78 4.08 -7.85
N GLY A 63 -3.99 4.58 -8.09
CA GLY A 63 -4.20 5.80 -8.85
C GLY A 63 -3.66 7.04 -8.14
N LYS A 64 -3.76 8.20 -8.80
CA LYS A 64 -3.26 9.46 -8.24
C LYS A 64 -4.03 9.87 -6.97
N LEU A 65 -3.42 9.59 -5.82
CA LEU A 65 -3.84 10.14 -4.53
C LEU A 65 -3.45 11.63 -4.46
N LYS A 66 -4.26 12.41 -3.75
CA LYS A 66 -3.92 13.81 -3.42
C LYS A 66 -3.74 13.90 -1.92
N VAL A 67 -2.55 14.27 -1.48
CA VAL A 67 -2.23 14.50 -0.06
C VAL A 67 -2.13 16.00 0.14
N GLU A 68 -2.88 16.52 1.10
CA GLU A 68 -2.91 17.93 1.48
C GLU A 68 -2.52 18.06 2.95
N ASP A 69 -1.55 18.91 3.25
CA ASP A 69 -1.19 19.27 4.62
C ASP A 69 -2.18 20.35 5.12
N LEU A 70 -2.92 20.04 6.18
CA LEU A 70 -3.88 20.93 6.81
C LEU A 70 -3.30 21.70 8.01
N GLY A 71 -2.02 21.50 8.30
CA GLY A 71 -1.27 22.17 9.35
C GLY A 71 -1.14 21.35 10.63
N LYS A 72 -0.66 22.04 11.68
CA LYS A 72 -0.39 21.47 12.99
C LYS A 72 -1.45 21.89 14.02
N GLY A 73 -1.56 21.11 15.09
CA GLY A 73 -2.36 21.45 16.27
C GLY A 73 -3.80 20.96 16.21
N THR A 74 -4.21 20.27 15.15
CA THR A 74 -5.46 19.51 15.14
C THR A 74 -5.30 18.28 16.03
N PRO A 75 -6.08 18.12 17.10
CA PRO A 75 -5.99 16.94 17.95
C PRO A 75 -6.42 15.70 17.18
N THR A 76 -5.76 14.57 17.44
CA THR A 76 -6.17 13.25 16.95
C THR A 76 -7.51 12.87 17.57
N PRO A 77 -8.56 12.60 16.79
CA PRO A 77 -9.83 12.11 17.33
C PRO A 77 -9.66 10.77 18.05
N GLU A 78 -10.40 10.55 19.15
CA GLU A 78 -10.40 9.26 19.86
C GLU A 78 -10.86 8.07 18.99
N THR A 79 -11.62 8.37 17.92
CA THR A 79 -12.13 7.40 16.96
C THR A 79 -11.17 7.13 15.80
N ALA A 80 -10.05 7.84 15.71
CA ALA A 80 -9.01 7.55 14.72
C ALA A 80 -8.29 6.26 15.11
N GLY A 81 -8.18 5.35 14.14
CA GLY A 81 -7.57 4.04 14.33
C GLY A 81 -6.28 3.88 13.54
N ASP A 82 -5.80 2.65 13.48
CA ASP A 82 -4.58 2.32 12.73
C ASP A 82 -4.88 1.97 11.27
N HIS A 83 -6.14 1.64 10.95
CA HIS A 83 -6.59 1.26 9.61
C HIS A 83 -8.04 1.66 9.35
N ILE A 84 -8.41 1.72 8.07
CA ILE A 84 -9.76 1.99 7.58
C ILE A 84 -10.17 1.07 6.43
N PRO A 85 -11.47 0.75 6.30
CA PRO A 85 -11.99 0.01 5.17
C PRO A 85 -12.16 0.90 3.95
N VAL A 86 -11.57 0.47 2.83
CA VAL A 86 -11.62 1.14 1.54
C VAL A 86 -12.20 0.20 0.49
N LYS A 87 -13.24 0.67 -0.20
CA LYS A 87 -13.80 -0.04 -1.34
C LYS A 87 -12.91 0.22 -2.55
N LEU A 88 -12.43 -0.85 -3.18
CA LEU A 88 -11.52 -0.77 -4.31
C LEU A 88 -12.27 -0.55 -5.62
N VAL A 89 -11.55 -0.01 -6.61
CA VAL A 89 -11.96 -0.06 -8.01
C VAL A 89 -12.01 -1.51 -8.46
N THR A 90 -13.11 -1.90 -9.10
CA THR A 90 -13.27 -3.22 -9.68
C THR A 90 -12.22 -3.46 -10.76
N ASN A 91 -11.50 -4.57 -10.65
CA ASN A 91 -10.66 -5.06 -11.73
C ASN A 91 -11.57 -5.74 -12.79
N PRO A 92 -11.60 -5.25 -14.05
CA PRO A 92 -12.47 -5.82 -15.08
C PRO A 92 -12.10 -7.26 -15.47
N LEU A 93 -10.93 -7.74 -15.05
CA LEU A 93 -10.43 -9.09 -15.31
C LEU A 93 -10.82 -10.10 -14.22
N ILE A 94 -11.44 -9.66 -13.13
CA ILE A 94 -11.80 -10.50 -11.98
C ILE A 94 -13.33 -10.56 -11.86
N SER A 95 -13.87 -11.77 -11.65
CA SER A 95 -15.32 -12.01 -11.53
C SER A 95 -15.92 -11.48 -10.23
N ASP A 96 -15.14 -11.45 -9.14
CA ASP A 96 -15.54 -10.80 -7.90
C ASP A 96 -15.33 -9.28 -7.98
N THR A 97 -16.42 -8.54 -7.83
CA THR A 97 -16.50 -7.12 -8.12
C THR A 97 -16.49 -6.24 -6.87
N ARG A 98 -16.55 -6.83 -5.67
CA ARG A 98 -16.67 -6.09 -4.40
C ARG A 98 -15.52 -6.38 -3.46
N VAL A 99 -14.36 -5.81 -3.78
CA VAL A 99 -13.20 -5.89 -2.90
C VAL A 99 -13.22 -4.69 -1.94
N VAL A 100 -13.46 -4.96 -0.66
CA VAL A 100 -13.15 -4.03 0.44
C VAL A 100 -11.82 -4.47 1.03
N MET A 101 -10.92 -3.53 1.22
CA MET A 101 -9.59 -3.76 1.79
C MET A 101 -9.36 -2.83 2.97
N GLU A 102 -8.75 -3.36 4.03
CA GLU A 102 -8.25 -2.55 5.13
C GLU A 102 -6.91 -1.89 4.76
N ILE A 103 -6.87 -0.57 4.84
CA ILE A 103 -5.67 0.25 4.59
C ILE A 103 -5.21 0.86 5.89
N ALA A 104 -3.95 0.67 6.24
CA ALA A 104 -3.30 1.27 7.39
C ALA A 104 -2.43 2.47 6.98
N ALA A 105 -2.31 3.46 7.86
CA ALA A 105 -1.31 4.51 7.76
C ALA A 105 -0.21 4.25 8.79
N VAL A 106 1.04 4.26 8.36
CA VAL A 106 2.20 3.97 9.22
C VAL A 106 3.35 4.90 8.90
N SER A 107 4.38 4.86 9.74
CA SER A 107 5.65 5.53 9.49
C SER A 107 6.83 4.56 9.56
N ASP A 108 7.89 4.92 8.86
CA ASP A 108 9.24 4.37 9.01
C ASP A 108 10.25 5.53 9.14
N GLY A 109 11.54 5.23 9.16
CA GLY A 109 12.59 6.25 9.24
C GLY A 109 12.73 7.15 7.99
N LYS A 110 11.87 7.00 6.97
CA LYS A 110 11.87 7.81 5.75
C LYS A 110 10.63 8.69 5.64
N GLY A 111 9.60 8.45 6.42
CA GLY A 111 8.35 9.20 6.33
C GLY A 111 7.15 8.39 6.75
N SER A 112 5.98 8.83 6.30
CA SER A 112 4.74 8.08 6.46
C SER A 112 4.17 7.62 5.13
N PHE A 113 3.44 6.50 5.17
CA PHE A 113 2.88 5.88 3.97
C PHE A 113 1.64 5.05 4.32
N LEU A 114 0.80 4.84 3.32
CA LEU A 114 -0.29 3.88 3.35
C LEU A 114 0.23 2.49 3.02
N LYS A 115 -0.31 1.48 3.68
CA LYS A 115 -0.05 0.06 3.37
C LYS A 115 -1.30 -0.79 3.54
N THR A 116 -1.29 -1.98 2.97
CA THR A 116 -2.26 -3.02 3.34
C THR A 116 -1.99 -3.55 4.75
N THR A 117 -2.98 -4.17 5.39
CA THR A 117 -2.82 -4.77 6.73
C THR A 117 -1.86 -5.97 6.74
N ASP A 118 -1.68 -6.64 5.60
CA ASP A 118 -0.66 -7.69 5.41
C ASP A 118 0.74 -7.16 5.03
N GLY A 119 0.92 -5.84 4.99
CA GLY A 119 2.23 -5.19 5.03
C GLY A 119 2.72 -4.54 3.73
N LEU A 120 2.03 -4.70 2.60
CA LEU A 120 2.47 -4.16 1.31
C LEU A 120 2.31 -2.63 1.27
N PRO A 121 3.39 -1.85 1.09
CA PRO A 121 3.32 -0.40 0.96
C PRO A 121 2.58 0.01 -0.33
N LEU A 122 1.68 0.98 -0.24
CA LEU A 122 0.81 1.42 -1.34
C LEU A 122 1.14 2.82 -1.86
N ALA A 123 1.34 3.78 -0.95
CA ALA A 123 1.59 5.17 -1.33
C ALA A 123 2.28 5.94 -0.21
N THR A 124 3.31 6.71 -0.53
CA THR A 124 3.96 7.63 0.40
C THR A 124 3.09 8.87 0.61
N LEU A 125 2.90 9.26 1.87
CA LEU A 125 2.11 10.44 2.24
C LEU A 125 3.00 11.68 2.30
N ASN A 126 4.09 11.58 3.05
CA ASN A 126 5.15 12.60 3.15
C ASN A 126 6.42 12.01 3.78
N ASP A 127 7.48 12.80 3.81
CA ASP A 127 8.81 12.48 4.34
C ASP A 127 9.01 12.94 5.80
N ALA A 128 7.91 13.14 6.55
CA ALA A 128 7.96 13.61 7.93
C ALA A 128 8.74 12.63 8.84
N GLN A 129 9.72 13.16 9.57
CA GLN A 129 10.67 12.39 10.37
C GLN A 129 10.27 12.31 11.84
N ASN A 130 10.85 11.34 12.56
CA ASN A 130 10.66 11.15 14.01
C ASN A 130 9.20 10.97 14.43
N LEU A 131 8.39 10.37 13.55
CA LEU A 131 7.00 10.06 13.84
C LEU A 131 6.94 8.91 14.84
N THR A 132 6.22 9.16 15.93
CA THR A 132 5.96 8.22 17.03
C THR A 132 4.65 7.48 16.84
N ARG A 133 3.69 8.11 16.16
CA ARG A 133 2.37 7.53 15.87
C ARG A 133 1.81 8.14 14.59
N VAL A 134 1.15 7.30 13.80
CA VAL A 134 0.34 7.70 12.65
C VAL A 134 -1.02 7.02 12.81
N THR A 135 -2.10 7.80 12.74
CA THR A 135 -3.46 7.27 12.76
C THR A 135 -4.22 7.73 11.53
N ILE A 136 -5.26 6.99 11.18
CA ILE A 136 -6.10 7.25 10.02
C ILE A 136 -7.57 7.14 10.40
N GLN A 137 -8.37 8.02 9.81
CA GLN A 137 -9.82 7.98 9.92
C GLN A 137 -10.45 8.28 8.57
N LYS A 138 -11.56 7.61 8.28
CA LYS A 138 -12.37 7.90 7.10
C LYS A 138 -13.14 9.21 7.33
N SER A 139 -12.97 10.17 6.44
CA SER A 139 -13.71 11.44 6.45
C SER A 139 -14.69 11.58 5.28
N GLY A 140 -14.77 10.56 4.42
CA GLY A 140 -15.74 10.40 3.36
C GLY A 140 -15.50 9.11 2.57
N GLU A 141 -16.32 8.81 1.56
CA GLU A 141 -16.13 7.58 0.76
C GLU A 141 -14.76 7.53 0.06
N ARG A 142 -14.26 8.68 -0.38
CA ARG A 142 -13.00 8.85 -1.13
C ARG A 142 -11.94 9.63 -0.35
N LEU A 143 -12.21 9.91 0.92
CA LEU A 143 -11.42 10.81 1.76
C LEU A 143 -11.03 10.10 3.05
N ALA A 144 -9.76 10.25 3.42
CA ALA A 144 -9.26 9.92 4.73
C ALA A 144 -8.48 11.09 5.30
N ASP A 145 -8.57 11.27 6.60
CA ASP A 145 -7.72 12.17 7.35
C ASP A 145 -6.67 11.33 8.10
N VAL A 146 -5.42 11.80 8.11
CA VAL A 146 -4.29 11.14 8.73
C VAL A 146 -3.66 12.11 9.73
N TRP A 147 -3.46 11.66 10.97
CA TRP A 147 -2.75 12.41 12.00
C TRP A 147 -1.38 11.80 12.22
N GLN A 148 -0.36 12.66 12.30
CA GLN A 148 1.03 12.27 12.48
C GLN A 148 1.57 12.96 13.73
N GLU A 149 1.98 12.16 14.71
CA GLU A 149 2.46 12.65 16.01
C GLU A 149 3.97 12.40 16.12
N ASN A 150 4.73 13.42 16.52
CA ASN A 150 6.17 13.32 16.74
C ASN A 150 6.59 13.51 18.22
N GLY A 151 5.61 13.45 19.14
CA GLY A 151 5.80 13.69 20.58
C GLY A 151 5.73 15.16 20.99
N THR A 152 5.83 16.12 20.06
CA THR A 152 5.66 17.56 20.34
C THR A 152 4.43 18.14 19.65
N ASP A 153 4.29 17.85 18.36
CA ASP A 153 3.23 18.35 17.50
C ASP A 153 2.42 17.18 16.91
N THR A 154 1.16 17.48 16.57
CA THR A 154 0.33 16.66 15.69
C THR A 154 0.13 17.39 14.38
N ALA A 155 0.60 16.81 13.28
CA ALA A 155 0.29 17.25 11.92
C ALA A 155 -0.95 16.54 11.40
N HIS A 156 -1.75 17.22 10.59
CA HIS A 156 -2.98 16.70 10.02
C HIS A 156 -2.92 16.74 8.49
N LEU A 157 -3.00 15.58 7.86
CA LEU A 157 -3.06 15.43 6.42
C LEU A 157 -4.46 15.00 5.98
N ARG A 158 -4.87 15.44 4.79
CA ARG A 158 -6.02 14.92 4.07
C ARG A 158 -5.59 14.17 2.84
N VAL A 159 -6.04 12.93 2.72
CA VAL A 159 -5.82 12.06 1.56
C VAL A 159 -7.12 11.93 0.78
N SER A 160 -7.11 12.41 -0.46
CA SER A 160 -8.22 12.27 -1.40
C SER A 160 -7.96 11.20 -2.45
N ASN A 161 -9.04 10.68 -3.04
CA ASN A 161 -9.05 9.58 -4.01
C ASN A 161 -8.54 8.25 -3.44
N ILE A 162 -8.71 8.02 -2.13
CA ILE A 162 -8.22 6.78 -1.48
C ILE A 162 -8.88 5.51 -2.05
N ASP A 163 -10.05 5.65 -2.67
CA ASP A 163 -10.78 4.59 -3.37
C ASP A 163 -10.20 4.24 -4.75
N LYS A 164 -9.28 5.05 -5.31
CA LYS A 164 -8.63 4.80 -6.61
C LYS A 164 -7.52 3.74 -6.50
N ILE A 165 -7.85 2.59 -5.93
CA ILE A 165 -6.93 1.46 -5.78
C ILE A 165 -7.62 0.25 -6.39
N MET A 166 -6.91 -0.49 -7.24
CA MET A 166 -7.43 -1.68 -7.91
C MET A 166 -6.51 -2.86 -7.60
N ALA A 167 -7.06 -3.94 -7.06
CA ALA A 167 -6.31 -5.16 -6.81
C ALA A 167 -6.09 -5.97 -8.11
N PHE A 168 -4.95 -6.63 -8.21
CA PHE A 168 -4.69 -7.64 -9.23
C PHE A 168 -3.91 -8.81 -8.62
N ASP A 169 -4.02 -9.97 -9.26
CA ASP A 169 -3.39 -11.21 -8.81
C ASP A 169 -2.53 -11.77 -9.95
N CYS A 170 -1.26 -12.04 -9.68
CA CYS A 170 -0.33 -12.64 -10.63
C CYS A 170 -0.31 -14.17 -10.49
N GLY A 171 -1.03 -14.73 -9.52
CA GLY A 171 -1.17 -16.16 -9.29
C GLY A 171 -0.06 -16.76 -8.43
N ASN A 172 -0.07 -18.09 -8.38
CA ASN A 172 0.87 -18.89 -7.60
C ASN A 172 2.01 -19.41 -8.48
N PHE A 173 3.19 -19.55 -7.88
CA PHE A 173 4.37 -20.13 -8.52
C PHE A 173 5.21 -20.88 -7.48
N GLU A 174 6.16 -21.67 -7.95
CA GLU A 174 6.99 -22.54 -7.11
C GLU A 174 8.47 -22.16 -7.24
N LEU A 175 9.11 -21.88 -6.10
CA LEU A 175 10.55 -21.73 -6.00
C LEU A 175 11.15 -23.14 -5.86
N LYS A 176 12.10 -23.47 -6.74
CA LYS A 176 12.76 -24.79 -6.81
C LYS A 176 14.11 -24.78 -6.10
#